data_AF-A0A7V4UQ10-F1
#
_entry.id   AF-A0A7V4UQ10-F1
#
_cell.length_a   1.000
_cell.length_b   1.000
_cell.length_c   1.000
_cell.angle_alpha   90.00
_cell.angle_beta   90.00
_cell.angle_gamma   90.00
#
_symmetry.space_group_name_H-M   'P 1'
#
loop_
_entity.id
_entity.type
_entity.pdbx_description
1 polymer ?
#
loop_
_entity_poly.entity_id
_entity_poly.type
_entity_poly.pdbx_seq_one_letter_code
_entity_poly.pdbx_strand_id
1 'polypeptide(L)'
;MKMMLPPLKERRLADRRLSAFFRSYKPSDFKKGLSSLCRFYHLKMPKVQWFEYIDWGKTAGKTYENGKIYLVHPENWKRGRKYRSERAWINTVYHELGHYIFWADAESKAEKFAFHMVRGLNNHKK
;
A
#
# COMPACT_ATOMS: atom_id res chain seq x y z
N MET A 1 1.13 4.90 -16.04
CA MET A 1 1.68 5.93 -15.13
C MET A 1 2.67 5.27 -14.18
N LYS A 2 3.91 5.75 -14.08
CA LYS A 2 4.91 5.20 -13.15
C LYS A 2 4.73 5.87 -11.78
N MET A 3 4.48 5.08 -10.73
CA MET A 3 4.43 5.61 -9.35
C MET A 3 5.84 6.03 -8.95
N MET A 4 5.98 7.24 -8.41
CA MET A 4 7.24 7.68 -7.81
C MET A 4 7.47 6.85 -6.55
N LEU A 5 8.62 6.19 -6.45
CA LEU A 5 8.93 5.35 -5.28
C LEU A 5 9.68 6.16 -4.22
N PRO A 6 9.46 5.89 -2.92
CA PRO A 6 10.26 6.49 -1.87
C PRO A 6 11.75 6.12 -2.00
N PRO A 7 12.67 6.97 -1.51
CA PRO A 7 14.09 6.66 -1.44
C PRO A 7 14.36 5.30 -0.80
N LEU A 8 15.44 4.63 -1.24
CA LEU A 8 15.78 3.30 -0.74
C LEU A 8 15.91 3.24 0.79
N LYS A 9 16.42 4.31 1.40
CA LYS A 9 16.53 4.44 2.86
C LYS A 9 15.17 4.37 3.55
N GLU A 10 14.16 5.04 3.03
CA GLU A 10 12.80 5.03 3.57
C GLU A 10 12.14 3.67 3.39
N ARG A 11 12.30 3.06 2.21
CA ARG A 11 11.80 1.70 1.93
C ARG A 11 12.39 0.67 2.90
N ARG A 12 13.70 0.71 3.14
CA ARG A 12 14.38 -0.16 4.13
C ARG A 12 13.89 0.09 5.56
N LEU A 13 13.60 1.33 5.91
CA LEU A 13 13.07 1.66 7.24
C LEU A 13 11.66 1.11 7.43
N ALA A 14 10.78 1.32 6.45
CA ALA A 14 9.42 0.77 6.45
C ALA A 14 9.45 -0.77 6.53
N ASP A 15 10.30 -1.42 5.73
CA ASP A 15 10.45 -2.88 5.72
C ASP A 15 10.86 -3.43 7.09
N ARG A 16 11.86 -2.82 7.73
CA ARG A 16 12.28 -3.20 9.09
C ARG A 16 11.16 -3.04 10.11
N ARG A 17 10.35 -1.97 10.01
CA ARG A 17 9.22 -1.73 10.91
C ARG A 17 8.09 -2.75 10.70
N LEU A 18 7.77 -3.07 9.45
CA LEU A 18 6.78 -4.11 9.14
C LEU A 18 7.25 -5.50 9.59
N SER A 19 8.54 -5.79 9.43
CA SER A 19 9.16 -7.02 9.94
C SER A 19 9.10 -7.09 11.47
N ALA A 20 9.39 -5.99 12.17
CA ALA A 20 9.28 -5.91 13.62
C ALA A 20 7.84 -6.11 14.11
N PHE A 21 6.86 -5.51 13.42
CA PHE A 21 5.45 -5.73 13.70
C PHE A 21 5.03 -7.17 13.44
N PHE A 22 5.47 -7.79 12.34
CA PHE A 22 5.17 -9.18 12.04
C PHE A 22 5.64 -10.14 13.14
N ARG A 23 6.76 -9.81 13.81
CA ARG A 23 7.32 -10.64 14.89
C ARG A 23 6.72 -10.36 16.26
N SER A 24 6.54 -9.09 16.61
CA SER A 24 6.19 -8.65 17.96
C SER A 24 4.75 -8.18 18.14
N TYR A 25 4.01 -8.02 17.06
CA TYR A 25 2.63 -7.51 17.00
C TYR A 25 2.43 -6.12 17.63
N LYS A 26 3.52 -5.36 17.86
CA LYS A 26 3.44 -4.00 18.41
C LYS A 26 2.82 -3.03 17.39
N PRO A 27 1.60 -2.50 17.61
CA PRO A 27 0.92 -1.68 16.59
C PRO A 27 1.68 -0.41 16.20
N SER A 28 2.54 0.09 17.11
CA SER A 28 3.38 1.25 16.87
C SER A 28 4.41 1.04 15.77
N ASP A 29 4.93 -0.17 15.59
CA ASP A 29 5.86 -0.47 14.50
C ASP A 29 5.15 -0.43 13.14
N PHE A 30 3.95 -1.02 13.06
CA PHE A 30 3.12 -0.94 11.86
C PHE A 30 2.78 0.51 11.49
N LYS A 31 2.28 1.28 12.48
CA LYS A 31 1.93 2.70 12.29
C LYS A 31 3.11 3.54 11.83
N LYS A 32 4.31 3.34 12.42
CA LYS A 32 5.53 4.05 12.01
C LYS A 32 5.97 3.66 10.60
N GLY A 33 5.87 2.38 10.24
CA GLY A 33 6.16 1.89 8.89
C GLY A 33 5.30 2.59 7.84
N LEU A 34 3.98 2.53 7.99
CA LEU A 34 3.04 3.16 7.05
C LEU A 34 3.15 4.69 7.04
N SER A 35 3.28 5.33 8.21
CA SER A 35 3.32 6.79 8.31
C SER A 35 4.48 7.39 7.52
N SER A 36 5.64 6.73 7.48
CA SER A 36 6.77 7.20 6.68
C SER A 36 6.45 7.20 5.17
N LEU A 37 5.76 6.16 4.69
CA LEU A 37 5.36 6.03 3.29
C LEU A 37 4.24 7.01 2.94
N CYS A 38 3.20 7.12 3.77
CA CYS A 38 2.12 8.08 3.55
C CYS A 38 2.64 9.53 3.51
N ARG A 39 3.63 9.87 4.35
CA ARG A 39 4.27 11.19 4.35
C ARG A 39 4.96 11.48 3.01
N PHE A 40 5.69 10.52 2.45
CA PHE A 40 6.34 10.68 1.15
C PHE A 40 5.34 11.02 0.03
N TYR A 41 4.14 10.43 0.07
CA TYR A 41 3.08 10.70 -0.91
C TYR A 41 2.14 11.84 -0.53
N HIS A 42 2.40 12.57 0.57
CA HIS A 42 1.49 13.59 1.11
C HIS A 42 0.06 13.09 1.39
N LEU A 43 -0.08 11.80 1.76
CA LEU A 43 -1.36 11.17 2.04
C LEU A 43 -1.63 11.10 3.54
N LYS A 44 -2.93 11.09 3.89
CA LYS A 44 -3.38 10.72 5.24
C LYS A 44 -3.06 9.24 5.50
N MET A 45 -3.04 8.85 6.77
CA MET A 45 -2.93 7.44 7.14
C MET A 45 -4.21 6.69 6.73
N PRO A 46 -4.11 5.54 6.06
CA PRO A 46 -5.28 4.72 5.77
C PRO A 46 -5.87 4.12 7.05
N LYS A 47 -7.18 3.82 7.01
CA LYS A 47 -7.86 3.12 8.10
C LYS A 47 -7.67 1.62 7.94
N VAL A 48 -6.75 1.02 8.70
CA VAL A 48 -6.49 -0.42 8.65
C VAL A 48 -7.43 -1.18 9.58
N GLN A 49 -8.14 -2.17 9.05
CA GLN A 49 -8.95 -3.12 9.82
C GLN A 49 -8.32 -4.52 9.73
N TRP A 50 -8.18 -5.17 10.89
CA TRP A 50 -7.56 -6.48 11.02
C TRP A 50 -8.61 -7.58 10.97
N PHE A 51 -8.32 -8.64 10.21
CA PHE A 51 -9.18 -9.80 10.07
C PHE A 51 -8.43 -11.08 10.48
N GLU A 52 -9.20 -12.07 10.95
CA GLU A 52 -8.68 -13.40 11.25
C GLU A 52 -8.40 -14.19 9.98
N TYR A 53 -9.32 -14.10 9.03
CA TYR A 53 -9.22 -14.70 7.72
C TYR A 53 -9.98 -13.85 6.71
N ILE A 54 -9.52 -13.84 5.47
CA ILE A 54 -10.20 -13.16 4.36
C ILE A 54 -10.55 -14.25 3.34
N ASP A 55 -11.83 -14.58 3.21
CA ASP A 55 -12.33 -15.63 2.32
C ASP A 55 -12.73 -15.11 0.93
N TRP A 56 -12.21 -13.96 0.51
CA TRP A 56 -12.58 -13.32 -0.76
C TRP A 56 -11.90 -13.97 -1.98
N GLY A 57 -11.65 -15.28 -1.93
CA GLY A 57 -10.98 -16.04 -2.98
C GLY A 57 -9.46 -15.89 -2.97
N LYS A 58 -8.89 -15.08 -3.87
CA LYS A 58 -7.43 -15.02 -4.14
C LYS A 58 -6.68 -13.92 -3.39
N THR A 59 -7.35 -13.05 -2.64
CA THR A 59 -6.72 -11.86 -2.07
C THR A 59 -6.49 -11.98 -0.55
N ALA A 60 -5.26 -11.68 -0.14
CA ALA A 60 -4.81 -11.66 1.25
C ALA A 60 -5.07 -10.31 1.96
N GLY A 61 -5.63 -9.36 1.22
CA GLY A 61 -6.01 -8.03 1.65
C GLY A 61 -7.05 -7.45 0.71
N LYS A 62 -7.57 -6.27 1.07
CA LYS A 62 -8.39 -5.46 0.17
C LYS A 62 -8.33 -4.00 0.58
N THR A 63 -8.21 -3.14 -0.41
CA THR A 63 -8.33 -1.70 -0.23
C THR A 63 -9.68 -1.24 -0.73
N TYR A 64 -10.27 -0.22 -0.08
CA TYR A 64 -11.53 0.42 -0.45
C TYR A 64 -11.32 1.89 -0.84
N GLU A 65 -12.14 2.41 -1.75
CA GLU A 65 -12.00 3.77 -2.31
C GLU A 65 -12.05 4.85 -1.22
N ASN A 66 -12.76 4.56 -0.12
CA ASN A 66 -12.82 5.41 1.06
C ASN A 66 -11.55 5.41 1.94
N GLY A 67 -10.46 4.78 1.48
CA GLY A 67 -9.18 4.72 2.18
C GLY A 67 -9.11 3.70 3.33
N LYS A 68 -10.08 2.78 3.43
CA LYS A 68 -9.99 1.62 4.32
C LYS A 68 -9.13 0.53 3.68
N ILE A 69 -8.30 -0.13 4.48
CA ILE A 69 -7.51 -1.28 4.07
C ILE A 69 -7.79 -2.44 5.01
N TYR A 70 -8.17 -3.58 4.47
CA TYR A 70 -8.44 -4.81 5.21
C TYR A 70 -7.24 -5.73 5.05
N LEU A 71 -6.70 -6.21 6.16
CA LEU A 71 -5.52 -7.07 6.19
C LEU A 71 -5.72 -8.20 7.20
N VAL A 72 -5.18 -9.37 6.88
CA VAL A 72 -5.02 -10.44 7.87
C VAL A 72 -3.94 -10.04 8.87
N HIS A 73 -4.24 -10.14 10.17
CA HIS A 73 -3.25 -9.85 11.21
C HIS A 73 -2.08 -10.85 11.14
N PRO A 74 -0.81 -10.44 11.37
CA PRO A 74 0.35 -11.34 11.33
C PRO A 74 0.21 -12.60 12.19
N GLU A 75 -0.48 -12.51 13.33
CA GLU A 75 -0.74 -13.65 14.20
C GLU A 75 -1.53 -14.75 13.47
N ASN A 76 -2.61 -14.36 12.78
CA ASN A 76 -3.47 -15.29 12.05
C ASN A 76 -2.82 -15.74 10.74
N TRP A 77 -2.07 -14.84 10.09
CA TRP A 77 -1.28 -15.17 8.91
C TRP A 77 -0.33 -16.34 9.14
N LYS A 78 0.40 -16.34 10.27
CA LYS A 78 1.33 -17.43 10.61
C LYS A 78 0.64 -18.78 10.78
N ARG A 79 -0.66 -18.79 11.11
CA ARG A 79 -1.48 -20.00 11.24
C ARG A 79 -2.07 -20.47 9.90
N GLY A 80 -1.94 -19.67 8.83
CA GLY A 80 -2.47 -20.00 7.51
C GLY A 80 -1.74 -21.17 6.84
N ARG A 81 -2.49 -22.03 6.12
CA ARG A 81 -1.92 -23.18 5.40
C ARG A 81 -1.19 -22.79 4.12
N LYS A 82 -1.69 -21.78 3.39
CA LYS A 82 -1.17 -21.36 2.07
C LYS A 82 -0.22 -20.16 2.14
N TYR A 83 -0.49 -19.21 3.01
CA TYR A 83 0.27 -17.98 3.14
C TYR A 83 0.71 -17.79 4.59
N ARG A 84 1.98 -18.09 4.88
CA ARG A 84 2.54 -18.04 6.24
C ARG A 84 3.84 -17.26 6.37
N SER A 85 4.45 -16.86 5.25
CA SER A 85 5.77 -16.21 5.29
C SER A 85 5.66 -14.72 5.59
N GLU A 86 6.65 -14.21 6.35
CA GLU A 86 6.84 -12.78 6.64
C GLU A 86 6.88 -11.97 5.35
N ARG A 87 7.63 -12.44 4.34
CA ARG A 87 7.78 -11.73 3.06
C ARG A 87 6.49 -11.66 2.26
N ALA A 88 5.68 -12.73 2.24
CA ALA A 88 4.39 -12.68 1.57
C ALA A 88 3.44 -11.70 2.27
N TRP A 89 3.43 -11.69 3.61
CA TRP A 89 2.61 -10.75 4.37
C TRP A 89 3.01 -9.29 4.11
N ILE A 90 4.30 -8.97 4.20
CA ILE A 90 4.81 -7.63 3.93
C ILE A 90 4.49 -7.20 2.49
N ASN A 91 4.62 -8.12 1.52
CA ASN A 91 4.24 -7.85 0.13
C ASN A 91 2.74 -7.53 -0.01
N THR A 92 1.87 -8.26 0.70
CA THR A 92 0.43 -7.94 0.75
C THR A 92 0.18 -6.55 1.32
N VAL A 93 0.86 -6.17 2.42
CA VAL A 93 0.75 -4.81 2.97
C VAL A 93 1.13 -3.76 1.94
N TYR A 94 2.25 -3.95 1.21
CA TYR A 94 2.66 -3.02 0.17
C TYR A 94 1.71 -2.99 -1.03
N HIS A 95 1.16 -4.14 -1.42
CA HIS A 95 0.19 -4.24 -2.49
C HIS A 95 -1.06 -3.41 -2.18
N GLU A 96 -1.64 -3.61 -1.00
CA GLU A 96 -2.81 -2.85 -0.56
C GLU A 96 -2.51 -1.36 -0.35
N LEU A 97 -1.35 -1.03 0.25
CA LEU A 97 -0.94 0.37 0.37
C LEU A 97 -0.75 1.02 -1.01
N GLY A 98 -0.26 0.26 -2.00
CA GLY A 98 -0.16 0.70 -3.38
C GLY A 98 -1.53 1.03 -3.99
N HIS A 99 -2.54 0.19 -3.76
CA HIS A 99 -3.92 0.50 -4.14
C HIS A 99 -4.42 1.79 -3.47
N TYR A 100 -4.16 1.95 -2.17
CA TYR A 100 -4.55 3.15 -1.44
C TYR A 100 -3.90 4.41 -2.02
N ILE A 101 -2.59 4.38 -2.28
CA ILE A 101 -1.87 5.50 -2.89
C ILE A 101 -2.46 5.81 -4.27
N PHE A 102 -2.76 4.78 -5.05
CA PHE A 102 -3.35 4.97 -6.37
C PHE A 102 -4.75 5.60 -6.31
N TRP A 103 -5.58 5.26 -5.33
CA TRP A 103 -6.92 5.86 -5.21
C TRP A 103 -6.91 7.24 -4.57
N ALA A 104 -6.05 7.47 -3.57
CA ALA A 104 -5.95 8.75 -2.89
C ALA A 104 -5.34 9.86 -3.76
N ASP A 105 -4.61 9.50 -4.82
CA ASP A 105 -4.03 10.43 -5.80
C ASP A 105 -4.86 10.52 -7.10
N ALA A 106 -6.20 10.55 -6.98
CA ALA A 106 -7.10 10.60 -8.14
C ALA A 106 -6.97 11.92 -8.93
N GLU A 107 -6.78 13.05 -8.25
CA GLU A 107 -6.70 14.38 -8.88
C GLU A 107 -5.46 14.51 -9.77
N SER A 108 -4.26 14.21 -9.24
CA SER A 108 -3.03 14.29 -10.03
C SER A 108 -3.05 13.32 -11.23
N LYS A 109 -3.78 12.21 -11.12
CA LYS A 109 -4.00 11.28 -12.23
C LYS A 109 -4.96 11.86 -13.27
N ALA A 110 -6.07 12.44 -12.82
CA ALA A 110 -7.04 13.08 -13.70
C ALA A 110 -6.40 14.24 -14.46
N GLU A 111 -5.60 15.07 -13.78
CA GLU A 111 -4.86 16.17 -14.38
C GLU A 111 -3.85 15.68 -15.42
N LYS A 112 -3.02 14.67 -15.09
CA LYS A 112 -2.08 14.08 -16.07
C LYS A 112 -2.81 13.45 -17.26
N PHE A 113 -3.91 12.75 -17.00
CA PHE A 113 -4.75 12.18 -18.04
C PHE A 113 -5.27 13.28 -18.96
N ALA A 114 -5.90 14.33 -18.42
CA ALA A 114 -6.40 15.46 -19.17
C ALA A 114 -5.30 16.17 -19.96
N PHE A 115 -4.13 16.39 -19.34
CA PHE A 115 -2.96 16.97 -20.01
C PHE A 115 -2.54 16.14 -21.23
N HIS A 116 -2.43 14.82 -21.10
CA HIS A 116 -2.06 13.95 -22.21
C HIS A 116 -3.14 13.89 -23.30
N MET A 117 -4.41 13.91 -22.94
CA MET A 117 -5.52 13.89 -23.90
C MET A 117 -5.67 15.21 -24.68
N VAL A 118 -5.35 16.36 -24.06
CA VAL A 118 -5.51 17.68 -24.70
C VAL A 118 -4.23 18.17 -25.36
N ARG A 119 -3.08 18.04 -24.67
CA ARG A 119 -1.79 18.62 -25.11
C ARG A 119 -0.83 17.58 -25.65
N GLY A 120 -0.97 16.31 -25.29
CA GLY A 120 -0.11 15.21 -25.76
C GLY A 120 -0.33 14.81 -27.22
N LEU A 121 -1.41 15.28 -27.85
CA LEU A 121 -1.73 15.02 -29.26
C LEU A 121 -1.06 15.99 -30.24
N ASN A 122 -0.56 17.13 -29.75
CA ASN A 122 0.01 18.19 -30.60
C ASN A 122 1.48 17.97 -31.01
N ASN A 123 2.03 16.78 -30.82
CA ASN A 123 3.32 16.39 -31.39
C ASN A 123 3.25 16.03 -32.90
N HIS A 124 2.20 16.46 -33.60
CA HIS A 124 2.25 16.57 -35.05
C HIS A 124 3.27 17.65 -35.42
N LYS A 125 4.52 17.21 -35.62
CA LYS A 125 5.57 17.95 -36.30
C LYS A 125 4.99 18.57 -37.57
N LYS A 126 5.03 19.89 -37.67
CA LYS A 126 5.18 20.55 -38.97
C LYS A 126 6.54 20.20 -39.54
#